data_AF-A0A847PRG5-F1
#
_entry.id   AF-A0A847PRG5-F1
#
_cell.length_a   1.000
_cell.length_b   1.000
_cell.length_c   1.000
_cell.angle_alpha   90.00
_cell.angle_beta   90.00
_cell.angle_gamma   90.00
#
_symmetry.space_group_name_H-M   'P 1'
#
loop_
_entity.id
_entity.type
_entity.pdbx_description
1 polymer ?
#
loop_
_entity_poly.entity_id
_entity_poly.type
_entity_poly.pdbx_seq_one_letter_code
_entity_poly.pdbx_strand_id
1 'polypeptide(L)'
;MEKTKHSNLITLQDVRCNPTVITYIRKANENLAAIGFTEHGRRHADLVATTARRILLDLGYSFREAELAAIAGYLHDIGNVVGRTHHYATGALMAMNILQGMSMDEEEIADVASAIGNHDEEYGQVVSNISAAVILADKADVHRS
;
A
#
# COMPACT_ATOMS: atom_id res chain seq x y z
N MET A 1 -21.23 20.24 -20.23
CA MET A 1 -21.84 19.16 -19.43
C MET A 1 -20.72 18.51 -18.63
N GLU A 2 -20.47 19.01 -17.42
CA GLU A 2 -19.60 18.32 -16.48
C GLU A 2 -20.26 17.00 -16.10
N LYS A 3 -19.61 15.89 -16.43
CA LYS A 3 -19.97 14.59 -15.84
C LYS A 3 -19.60 14.70 -14.37
N THR A 4 -20.59 14.77 -13.49
CA THR A 4 -20.41 14.60 -12.05
C THR A 4 -19.78 13.23 -11.83
N LYS A 5 -18.44 13.22 -11.65
CA LYS A 5 -17.65 12.02 -11.40
C LYS A 5 -18.10 11.51 -10.03
N HIS A 6 -18.96 10.50 -9.99
CA HIS A 6 -19.26 9.82 -8.73
C HIS A 6 -17.96 9.16 -8.28
N SER A 7 -17.37 9.70 -7.21
CA SER A 7 -16.23 9.09 -6.52
C SER A 7 -16.68 7.73 -6.02
N ASN A 8 -16.03 6.66 -6.49
CA ASN A 8 -16.35 5.31 -6.04
C ASN A 8 -15.63 5.06 -4.73
N LEU A 9 -16.35 4.58 -3.72
CA LEU A 9 -15.76 4.14 -2.46
C LEU A 9 -14.95 2.87 -2.71
N ILE A 10 -13.65 3.01 -2.97
CA ILE A 10 -12.74 1.89 -3.23
C ILE A 10 -12.32 1.23 -1.92
N THR A 11 -12.45 -0.09 -1.87
CA THR A 11 -12.04 -0.93 -0.75
C THR A 11 -10.75 -1.69 -1.06
N LEU A 12 -10.10 -2.23 -0.02
CA LEU A 12 -8.99 -3.17 -0.17
C LEU A 12 -9.39 -4.38 -1.03
N GLN A 13 -10.64 -4.83 -0.95
CA GLN A 13 -11.09 -5.96 -1.76
C GLN A 13 -11.08 -5.63 -3.26
N ASP A 14 -11.47 -4.40 -3.64
CA ASP A 14 -11.41 -3.95 -5.03
C ASP A 14 -9.96 -3.89 -5.52
N VAL A 15 -9.04 -3.38 -4.68
CA VAL A 15 -7.60 -3.30 -4.97
C VAL A 15 -7.00 -4.70 -5.12
N ARG A 16 -7.38 -5.66 -4.28
CA ARG A 16 -6.97 -7.06 -4.36
C ARG A 16 -7.42 -7.77 -5.63
N CYS A 17 -8.56 -7.37 -6.17
CA CYS A 17 -9.13 -7.92 -7.40
C CYS A 17 -8.58 -7.24 -8.67
N ASN A 18 -7.83 -6.15 -8.53
CA ASN A 18 -7.27 -5.42 -9.67
C ASN A 18 -6.16 -6.26 -10.36
N PRO A 19 -6.30 -6.62 -11.66
CA PRO A 19 -5.32 -7.44 -12.37
C PRO A 19 -3.91 -6.84 -12.43
N THR A 20 -3.81 -5.51 -12.49
CA THR A 20 -2.55 -4.78 -12.47
C THR A 20 -1.86 -4.95 -11.13
N VAL A 21 -2.58 -4.78 -10.02
CA VAL A 21 -2.04 -4.94 -8.67
C VAL A 21 -1.55 -6.38 -8.44
N ILE A 22 -2.35 -7.38 -8.82
CA ILE A 22 -1.98 -8.80 -8.72
C ILE A 22 -0.68 -9.07 -9.48
N THR A 23 -0.56 -8.53 -10.69
CA THR A 23 0.62 -8.70 -11.54
C THR A 23 1.85 -8.02 -10.95
N TYR A 24 1.70 -6.80 -10.43
CA TYR A 24 2.81 -6.02 -9.89
C TYR A 24 3.34 -6.61 -8.60
N ILE A 25 2.49 -7.04 -7.67
CA ILE A 25 2.93 -7.73 -6.44
C ILE A 25 3.71 -9.00 -6.79
N ARG A 26 3.20 -9.81 -7.72
CA ARG A 26 3.89 -11.03 -8.15
C ARG A 26 5.26 -10.73 -8.76
N LYS A 27 5.33 -9.75 -9.67
CA LYS A 27 6.59 -9.38 -10.35
C LYS A 27 7.58 -8.67 -9.44
N ALA A 28 7.12 -7.83 -8.52
CA ALA A 28 7.93 -7.24 -7.47
C ALA A 28 8.62 -8.33 -6.62
N ASN A 29 7.86 -9.35 -6.20
CA ASN A 29 8.42 -10.48 -5.47
C ASN A 29 9.44 -11.30 -6.29
N GLU A 30 9.16 -11.58 -7.56
CA GLU A 30 10.12 -12.24 -8.46
C GLU A 30 11.42 -11.44 -8.61
N ASN A 31 11.33 -10.11 -8.74
CA ASN A 31 12.49 -9.22 -8.85
C ASN A 31 13.33 -9.22 -7.56
N LEU A 32 12.67 -9.15 -6.41
CA LEU A 32 13.32 -9.16 -5.09
C LEU A 32 14.02 -10.50 -4.83
N ALA A 33 13.40 -11.62 -5.21
CA ALA A 33 14.02 -12.94 -5.17
C ALA A 33 15.30 -13.01 -6.03
N ALA A 34 15.29 -12.40 -7.22
CA ALA A 34 16.46 -12.38 -8.10
C ALA A 34 17.66 -11.63 -7.52
N ILE A 35 17.46 -10.75 -6.52
CA ILE A 35 18.51 -10.00 -5.84
C ILE A 35 18.71 -10.43 -4.37
N GLY A 36 18.15 -11.57 -3.97
CA GLY A 36 18.45 -12.24 -2.70
C GLY A 36 17.48 -12.01 -1.54
N PHE A 37 16.33 -11.39 -1.76
CA PHE A 37 15.27 -11.22 -0.74
C PHE A 37 14.27 -12.37 -0.83
N THR A 38 13.81 -12.87 0.31
CA THR A 38 13.09 -14.15 0.34
C THR A 38 11.57 -14.04 0.47
N GLU A 39 10.99 -12.92 0.90
CA GLU A 39 9.54 -12.85 1.16
C GLU A 39 8.95 -11.42 1.07
N HIS A 40 8.50 -11.00 -0.12
CA HIS A 40 7.76 -9.73 -0.33
C HIS A 40 6.57 -9.91 -1.29
N GLY A 41 6.02 -11.13 -1.29
CA GLY A 41 4.90 -11.51 -2.14
C GLY A 41 3.55 -11.19 -1.52
N ARG A 42 2.50 -11.79 -2.11
CA ARG A 42 1.11 -11.56 -1.68
C ARG A 42 0.88 -11.81 -0.19
N ARG A 43 1.54 -12.83 0.39
CA ARG A 43 1.46 -13.13 1.83
C ARG A 43 1.87 -11.93 2.68
N HIS A 44 3.02 -11.33 2.38
CA HIS A 44 3.54 -10.17 3.08
C HIS A 44 2.59 -8.97 2.91
N ALA A 45 2.21 -8.64 1.68
CA ALA A 45 1.25 -7.57 1.42
C ALA A 45 -0.09 -7.75 2.17
N ASP A 46 -0.64 -8.96 2.21
CA ASP A 46 -1.88 -9.26 2.95
C ASP A 46 -1.72 -9.12 4.47
N LEU A 47 -0.59 -9.54 5.01
CA LEU A 47 -0.29 -9.42 6.43
C LEU A 47 -0.14 -7.97 6.86
N VAL A 48 0.63 -7.17 6.10
CA VAL A 48 0.82 -5.74 6.35
C VAL A 48 -0.52 -5.01 6.25
N ALA A 49 -1.32 -5.26 5.21
CA ALA A 49 -2.64 -4.66 5.05
C ALA A 49 -3.58 -4.97 6.22
N THR A 50 -3.64 -6.24 6.64
CA THR A 50 -4.50 -6.69 7.74
C THR A 50 -4.07 -6.09 9.07
N THR A 51 -2.76 -6.03 9.32
CA THR A 51 -2.18 -5.49 10.55
C THR A 51 -2.35 -3.98 10.64
N ALA A 52 -2.09 -3.25 9.56
CA ALA A 52 -2.28 -1.80 9.51
C ALA A 52 -3.74 -1.40 9.77
N ARG A 53 -4.69 -2.11 9.14
CA ARG A 53 -6.13 -1.94 9.40
C ARG A 53 -6.46 -2.17 10.87
N ARG A 54 -5.95 -3.27 11.44
CA ARG A 54 -6.21 -3.64 12.82
C ARG A 54 -5.65 -2.61 13.80
N ILE A 55 -4.43 -2.12 13.60
CA ILE A 55 -3.80 -1.11 14.47
C ILE A 55 -4.72 0.11 14.61
N LEU A 56 -5.22 0.64 13.50
CA LEU A 56 -6.09 1.82 13.54
C LEU A 56 -7.44 1.53 14.20
N LEU A 57 -8.05 0.37 13.93
CA LEU A 57 -9.30 -0.01 14.59
C LEU A 57 -9.13 -0.22 16.11
N ASP A 58 -8.06 -0.90 16.53
CA ASP A 58 -7.78 -1.17 17.95
C ASP A 58 -7.50 0.14 18.73
N LEU A 59 -7.03 1.19 18.06
CA LEU A 59 -6.81 2.54 18.62
C LEU A 59 -8.04 3.47 18.54
N GLY A 60 -9.15 3.01 17.94
CA GLY A 60 -10.40 3.78 17.88
C GLY A 60 -10.52 4.76 16.72
N TYR A 61 -9.66 4.66 15.71
CA TYR A 61 -9.79 5.46 14.48
C TYR A 61 -10.95 4.97 13.60
N SER A 62 -11.33 5.77 12.60
CA SER A 62 -12.48 5.48 11.75
C SER A 62 -12.26 4.24 10.87
N PHE A 63 -13.35 3.55 10.53
CA PHE A 63 -13.30 2.43 9.58
C PHE A 63 -12.71 2.85 8.23
N ARG A 64 -12.97 4.08 7.78
CA ARG A 64 -12.45 4.53 6.49
C ARG A 64 -10.94 4.74 6.53
N GLU A 65 -10.44 5.41 7.57
CA GLU A 65 -9.00 5.61 7.77
C GLU A 65 -8.25 4.27 7.91
N ALA A 66 -8.84 3.31 8.65
CA ALA A 66 -8.34 1.94 8.72
C ALA A 66 -8.33 1.21 7.37
N GLU A 67 -9.34 1.44 6.53
CA GLU A 67 -9.41 0.88 5.18
C GLU A 67 -8.31 1.48 4.27
N LEU A 68 -8.05 2.78 4.37
CA LEU A 68 -6.96 3.44 3.63
C LEU A 68 -5.58 2.91 4.05
N ALA A 69 -5.36 2.67 5.36
CA ALA A 69 -4.15 2.03 5.85
C ALA A 69 -4.00 0.59 5.33
N ALA A 70 -5.11 -0.14 5.19
CA ALA A 70 -5.11 -1.47 4.59
C ALA A 70 -4.73 -1.43 3.11
N ILE A 71 -5.29 -0.48 2.34
CA ILE A 71 -4.96 -0.27 0.93
C ILE A 71 -3.48 0.10 0.77
N ALA A 72 -3.00 1.07 1.55
CA ALA A 72 -1.61 1.50 1.54
C ALA A 72 -0.66 0.34 1.90
N GLY A 73 -0.98 -0.40 2.97
CA GLY A 73 -0.21 -1.56 3.40
C GLY A 73 -0.16 -2.68 2.35
N TYR A 74 -1.24 -2.89 1.58
CA TYR A 74 -1.24 -3.89 0.50
C TYR A 74 -0.40 -3.46 -0.71
N LEU A 75 -0.29 -2.16 -0.95
CA LEU A 75 0.39 -1.58 -2.11
C LEU A 75 1.83 -1.12 -1.83
N HIS A 76 2.27 -1.06 -0.56
CA HIS A 76 3.49 -0.34 -0.19
C HIS A 76 4.74 -0.76 -0.96
N ASP A 77 4.86 -2.04 -1.27
CA ASP A 77 6.04 -2.64 -1.89
C ASP A 77 5.95 -2.80 -3.43
N ILE A 78 4.89 -2.31 -4.09
CA ILE A 78 4.70 -2.50 -5.54
C ILE A 78 5.79 -1.82 -6.38
N GLY A 79 6.47 -0.80 -5.84
CA GLY A 79 7.59 -0.11 -6.50
C GLY A 79 8.77 -1.04 -6.83
N ASN A 80 8.90 -2.16 -6.09
CA ASN A 80 9.95 -3.16 -6.37
C ASN A 80 9.78 -3.86 -7.73
N VAL A 81 8.64 -3.70 -8.42
CA VAL A 81 8.51 -4.12 -9.83
C VAL A 81 9.43 -3.32 -10.77
N VAL A 82 9.75 -2.08 -10.41
CA VAL A 82 10.68 -1.20 -11.14
C VAL A 82 12.10 -1.38 -10.61
N GLY A 83 12.26 -1.41 -9.29
CA GLY A 83 13.55 -1.63 -8.65
C GLY A 83 13.49 -1.40 -7.14
N ARG A 84 14.49 -1.93 -6.42
CA ARG A 84 14.56 -1.82 -4.95
C ARG A 84 14.86 -0.40 -4.48
N THR A 85 15.78 0.28 -5.18
CA THR A 85 16.18 1.65 -4.88
C THR A 85 15.00 2.58 -5.08
N HIS A 86 14.65 3.36 -4.05
CA HIS A 86 13.50 4.26 -4.06
C HIS A 86 12.16 3.59 -4.40
N HIS A 87 11.97 2.32 -3.99
CA HIS A 87 10.70 1.59 -4.18
C HIS A 87 9.51 2.30 -3.52
N TYR A 88 9.73 3.02 -2.41
CA TYR A 88 8.71 3.83 -1.74
C TYR A 88 8.16 4.94 -2.64
N ALA A 89 9.04 5.70 -3.29
CA ALA A 89 8.65 6.83 -4.15
C ALA A 89 8.03 6.35 -5.46
N THR A 90 8.63 5.33 -6.08
CA THR A 90 8.08 4.73 -7.30
C THR A 90 6.74 4.04 -7.04
N GLY A 91 6.63 3.33 -5.92
CA GLY A 91 5.41 2.68 -5.45
C GLY A 91 4.28 3.68 -5.19
N ALA A 92 4.57 4.83 -4.57
CA ALA A 92 3.58 5.88 -4.34
C ALA A 92 2.99 6.41 -5.66
N LEU A 93 3.84 6.73 -6.65
CA LEU A 93 3.39 7.20 -7.96
C LEU A 93 2.59 6.14 -8.72
N MET A 94 2.99 4.88 -8.62
CA MET A 94 2.24 3.76 -9.20
C MET A 94 0.88 3.58 -8.54
N ALA A 95 0.81 3.68 -7.20
CA ALA A 95 -0.45 3.59 -6.46
C ALA A 95 -1.39 4.73 -6.85
N MET A 96 -0.89 5.97 -6.99
CA MET A 96 -1.68 7.09 -7.50
C MET A 96 -2.30 6.77 -8.85
N ASN A 97 -1.50 6.27 -9.81
CA ASN A 97 -2.01 5.92 -11.14
C ASN A 97 -3.08 4.82 -11.11
N ILE A 98 -2.85 3.75 -10.34
CA ILE A 98 -3.79 2.62 -10.21
C ILE A 98 -5.12 3.10 -9.60
N LEU A 99 -5.05 3.83 -8.49
CA LEU A 99 -6.24 4.26 -7.75
C LEU A 99 -7.02 5.36 -8.50
N GLN A 100 -6.33 6.25 -9.23
CA GLN A 100 -6.97 7.16 -10.18
C GLN A 100 -7.71 6.40 -11.28
N GLY A 101 -7.10 5.34 -11.84
CA GLY A 101 -7.73 4.46 -12.81
C GLY A 101 -8.96 3.73 -12.27
N MET A 102 -9.02 3.50 -10.96
CA MET A 102 -10.16 2.94 -10.25
C MET A 102 -11.23 3.98 -9.89
N SER A 103 -11.02 5.27 -10.21
CA SER A 103 -11.91 6.37 -9.86
C SER A 103 -12.12 6.55 -8.34
N MET A 104 -11.07 6.30 -7.56
CA MET A 104 -11.02 6.61 -6.13
C MET A 104 -10.98 8.13 -5.90
N ASP A 105 -11.40 8.56 -4.71
CA ASP A 105 -11.34 9.95 -4.29
C ASP A 105 -9.92 10.51 -4.27
N GLU A 106 -9.74 11.77 -4.69
CA GLU A 106 -8.41 12.37 -4.83
C GLU A 106 -7.72 12.62 -3.49
N GLU A 107 -8.47 12.94 -2.43
CA GLU A 107 -7.91 13.11 -1.08
C GLU A 107 -7.42 11.77 -0.53
N GLU A 108 -8.21 10.72 -0.70
CA GLU A 108 -7.86 9.38 -0.24
C GLU A 108 -6.69 8.76 -1.04
N ILE A 109 -6.59 9.07 -2.33
CA ILE A 109 -5.42 8.73 -3.14
C ILE A 109 -4.17 9.39 -2.56
N ALA A 110 -4.26 10.68 -2.20
CA ALA A 110 -3.14 11.41 -1.62
C ALA A 110 -2.72 10.82 -0.26
N ASP A 111 -3.67 10.43 0.58
CA ASP A 111 -3.41 9.78 1.86
C ASP A 111 -2.70 8.43 1.70
N VAL A 112 -3.19 7.59 0.78
CA VAL A 112 -2.57 6.29 0.48
C VAL A 112 -1.16 6.49 -0.10
N ALA A 113 -1.00 7.37 -1.08
CA ALA A 113 0.29 7.64 -1.70
C ALA A 113 1.29 8.25 -0.71
N SER A 114 0.84 9.12 0.19
CA SER A 114 1.66 9.69 1.26
C SER A 114 2.16 8.61 2.22
N ALA A 115 1.29 7.68 2.64
CA ALA A 115 1.69 6.57 3.48
C ALA A 115 2.72 5.65 2.79
N ILE A 116 2.53 5.34 1.51
CA ILE A 116 3.48 4.54 0.73
C ILE A 116 4.79 5.30 0.52
N GLY A 117 4.76 6.59 0.21
CA GLY A 117 5.97 7.38 -0.04
C GLY A 117 6.86 7.54 1.19
N ASN A 118 6.33 7.29 2.39
CA ASN A 118 7.02 7.51 3.66
C ASN A 118 7.26 6.23 4.48
N HIS A 119 7.03 5.03 3.92
CA HIS A 119 7.16 3.78 4.68
C HIS A 119 8.59 3.22 4.77
N ASP A 120 9.51 3.71 3.94
CA ASP A 120 10.87 3.18 3.85
C ASP A 120 11.67 3.39 5.15
N GLU A 121 12.60 2.48 5.43
CA GLU A 121 13.36 2.49 6.68
C GLU A 121 14.39 3.62 6.78
N GLU A 122 15.03 3.99 5.66
CA GLU A 122 16.08 5.00 5.64
C GLU A 122 15.52 6.40 5.41
N TYR A 123 14.49 6.51 4.56
CA TYR A 123 13.96 7.80 4.11
C TYR A 123 12.56 8.13 4.63
N GLY A 124 11.86 7.17 5.24
CA GLY A 124 10.48 7.33 5.69
C GLY A 124 10.32 8.26 6.89
N GLN A 125 9.11 8.83 7.01
CA GLN A 125 8.69 9.69 8.13
C GLN A 125 7.25 9.39 8.52
N VAL A 126 6.94 9.38 9.81
CA VAL A 126 5.56 9.21 10.28
C VAL A 126 4.80 10.53 10.10
N VAL A 127 4.06 10.66 9.00
CA VAL A 127 3.38 11.91 8.59
C VAL A 127 1.87 11.90 8.83
N SER A 128 1.28 10.73 9.09
CA SER A 128 -0.15 10.52 9.37
C SER A 128 -0.38 9.22 10.15
N ASN A 129 -1.58 9.02 10.71
CA ASN A 129 -1.92 7.75 11.38
C ASN A 129 -1.86 6.56 10.40
N ILE A 130 -2.27 6.76 9.15
CA ILE A 130 -2.18 5.76 8.07
C ILE A 130 -0.71 5.37 7.86
N SER A 131 0.20 6.33 7.73
CA SER A 131 1.63 6.05 7.59
C SER A 131 2.20 5.33 8.81
N ALA A 132 1.81 5.74 10.03
CA ALA A 132 2.25 5.12 11.28
C ALA A 132 1.84 3.64 11.31
N ALA A 133 0.59 3.35 10.96
CA ALA A 133 0.06 1.99 10.95
C ALA A 133 0.75 1.11 9.90
N VAL A 134 1.01 1.64 8.69
CA VAL A 134 1.74 0.91 7.64
C VAL A 134 3.18 0.60 8.06
N ILE A 135 3.91 1.59 8.59
CA ILE A 135 5.29 1.39 9.06
C ILE A 135 5.33 0.35 10.17
N LEU A 136 4.46 0.46 11.18
CA LEU A 136 4.41 -0.52 12.26
C LEU A 136 4.05 -1.92 11.75
N ALA A 137 3.11 -2.03 10.81
CA ALA A 137 2.68 -3.30 10.25
C ALA A 137 3.77 -3.96 9.39
N ASP A 138 4.48 -3.21 8.56
CA ASP A 138 5.59 -3.68 7.74
C ASP A 138 6.74 -4.21 8.63
N LYS A 139 7.21 -3.40 9.57
CA LYS A 139 8.34 -3.77 10.44
C LYS A 139 8.00 -4.86 11.45
N ALA A 140 6.72 -5.07 11.75
CA ALA A 140 6.26 -6.16 12.60
C ALA A 140 6.17 -7.51 11.87
N ASP A 141 6.24 -7.57 10.53
CA ASP A 141 6.30 -8.83 9.79
C ASP A 141 7.68 -9.49 9.92
N VAL A 142 7.94 -10.05 11.10
CA VAL A 142 9.12 -10.88 11.33
C VAL A 142 8.84 -12.28 10.79
N HIS A 143 9.20 -12.51 9.53
CA HIS A 143 9.22 -13.86 8.98
C HIS A 143 10.48 -14.61 9.45
N ARG A 144 10.30 -15.60 10.33
CA ARG A 144 11.37 -16.55 10.68
C ARG A 144 11.33 -17.72 9.70
N SER A 145 12.37 -17.81 8.86
CA SER A 145 12.64 -18.95 7.97
C SER A 145 13.29 -20.11 8.72
#